data_AF-A0A8S0H7I2-F1
#
_entry.id   AF-A0A8S0H7I2-F1
#
_cell.length_a   1.000
_cell.length_b   1.000
_cell.length_c   1.000
_cell.angle_alpha   90.00
_cell.angle_beta   90.00
_cell.angle_gamma   90.00
#
_symmetry.space_group_name_H-M   'P 1'
#
loop_
_entity.id
_entity.type
_entity.pdbx_description
1 polymer ?
#
loop_
_entity_poly.entity_id
_entity_poly.type
_entity_poly.pdbx_seq_one_letter_code
_entity_poly.pdbx_strand_id
1 'polypeptide(L)'
;MIRFCPNCQTERPLAEIFCEGQVDNRACGWELSAEAIHPEGWRPQPVVTLEALEPQPPVAADSGSPLLCSNGHAMADGDLMCLVCGADPLAPEQQPPAAPQPPTVKP
;
A
#
# COMPACT_ATOMS: atom_id res chain seq x y z
N MET A 1 -14.05 6.59 29.63
CA MET A 1 -13.68 7.40 28.43
C MET A 1 -12.48 8.24 28.79
N ILE A 2 -11.51 8.37 27.89
CA ILE A 2 -10.20 8.98 28.15
C ILE A 2 -9.75 9.88 27.01
N ARG A 3 -8.76 10.71 27.30
CA ARG A 3 -7.84 11.26 26.31
C ARG A 3 -6.47 10.62 26.49
N PHE A 4 -5.74 10.46 25.40
CA PHE A 4 -4.38 9.91 25.47
C PHE A 4 -3.38 11.06 25.35
N CYS A 5 -2.49 11.22 26.34
CA CYS A 5 -1.41 12.19 26.23
C CYS A 5 -0.31 11.60 25.35
N PRO A 6 0.02 12.19 24.17
CA PRO A 6 1.07 11.65 23.30
C PRO A 6 2.47 11.85 23.88
N ASN A 7 2.67 12.87 24.73
CA ASN A 7 3.97 13.15 25.35
C ASN A 7 4.27 12.21 26.52
N CYS A 8 3.32 12.02 27.45
CA CYS A 8 3.48 11.06 28.55
C CYS A 8 3.20 9.61 28.13
N GLN A 9 2.53 9.39 26.99
CA GLN A 9 2.06 8.09 26.51
C GLN A 9 1.13 7.34 27.49
N THR A 10 0.20 8.08 28.09
CA THR A 10 -0.67 7.57 29.15
C THR A 10 -2.10 8.09 28.99
N GLU A 11 -3.05 7.32 29.50
CA GLU A 11 -4.46 7.71 29.60
C GLU A 11 -4.65 8.83 30.63
N ARG A 12 -5.56 9.77 30.31
CA ARG A 12 -5.92 10.91 31.14
C ARG A 12 -7.43 11.08 31.21
N PRO A 13 -7.99 11.46 32.39
CA PRO A 13 -9.40 11.72 32.55
C PRO A 13 -9.84 12.93 31.71
N LEU A 14 -11.10 12.95 31.27
CA LEU A 14 -11.63 14.01 30.41
C LEU A 14 -11.68 15.40 31.07
N ALA A 15 -11.69 15.44 32.41
CA ALA A 15 -11.68 16.67 33.20
C ALA A 15 -10.34 17.41 33.14
N GLU A 16 -9.27 16.70 32.78
CA GLU A 16 -7.93 17.27 32.69
C GLU A 16 -7.77 17.97 31.33
N ILE A 17 -7.63 19.30 31.37
CA ILE A 17 -7.49 20.14 30.16
C ILE A 17 -6.03 20.18 29.69
N PHE A 18 -5.09 20.20 30.65
CA PHE A 18 -3.64 20.16 30.40
C PHE A 18 -3.04 18.98 31.17
N CYS A 19 -2.15 18.21 30.54
CA CYS A 19 -1.53 17.05 31.16
C CYS A 19 -0.71 17.43 32.41
N GLU A 20 -1.18 16.98 33.58
CA GLU A 20 -0.59 17.14 34.92
C GLU A 20 0.53 16.12 35.19
N GLY A 21 0.81 15.24 34.22
CA GLY A 21 1.93 14.30 34.28
C GLY A 21 3.30 15.00 34.21
N GLN A 22 4.35 14.19 34.31
CA GLN A 22 5.74 14.65 34.17
C GLN A 22 6.47 13.87 33.07
N VAL A 23 7.33 14.56 32.33
CA VAL A 23 8.29 13.99 31.36
C VAL A 23 9.65 14.57 31.71
N ASP A 24 10.66 13.72 31.91
CA ASP A 24 12.03 14.11 32.29
C ASP A 24 12.09 15.10 33.48
N ASN A 25 11.36 14.79 34.55
CA ASN A 25 11.23 15.62 35.76
C ASN A 25 10.68 17.05 35.53
N ARG A 26 10.02 17.30 34.40
CA ARG A 26 9.33 18.56 34.10
C ARG A 26 7.84 18.31 33.94
N ALA A 27 7.02 19.30 34.30
CA ALA A 27 5.58 19.24 34.06
C ALA A 27 5.30 19.07 32.56
N CYS A 28 4.42 18.14 32.19
CA CYS A 28 4.13 17.83 30.81
C CYS A 28 3.41 18.99 30.10
N GLY A 29 2.31 19.48 30.69
CA GLY A 29 1.57 20.64 30.19
C GLY A 29 0.93 20.49 28.81
N TRP A 30 0.86 19.27 28.26
CA TRP A 30 0.25 19.04 26.93
C TRP A 30 -1.23 19.40 26.95
N GLU A 31 -1.72 20.12 25.94
CA GLU A 31 -3.13 20.49 25.85
C GLU A 31 -3.97 19.26 25.46
N LEU A 32 -4.63 18.65 26.45
CA LEU A 32 -5.49 17.49 26.25
C LEU A 32 -6.84 17.88 25.65
N SER A 33 -7.35 19.10 25.88
CA SER A 33 -8.65 19.53 25.33
C SER A 33 -8.76 19.36 23.82
N ALA A 34 -7.65 19.53 23.10
CA ALA A 34 -7.56 19.37 21.64
C ALA A 34 -7.51 17.90 21.18
N GLU A 35 -7.17 16.96 22.08
CA GLU A 35 -7.12 15.53 21.77
C GLU A 35 -8.51 14.91 21.66
N ALA A 36 -8.63 13.93 20.77
CA ALA A 36 -9.83 13.14 20.60
C ALA A 36 -10.15 12.30 21.85
N ILE A 37 -11.43 12.04 22.06
CA ILE A 37 -11.91 11.21 23.17
C ILE A 37 -12.01 9.76 22.70
N HIS A 38 -11.48 8.85 23.52
CA HIS A 38 -11.41 7.42 23.24
C HIS A 38 -12.02 6.58 24.37
N PRO A 39 -12.37 5.31 24.12
CA PRO A 39 -12.66 4.36 25.19
C PRO A 39 -11.41 4.10 26.05
N GLU A 40 -11.61 3.66 27.29
CA GLU A 40 -10.53 3.23 28.18
C GLU A 40 -9.74 2.08 27.56
N GLY A 41 -8.42 2.05 27.81
CA GLY A 41 -7.53 1.07 27.21
C GLY A 41 -7.17 1.31 25.73
N TRP A 42 -7.73 2.33 25.07
CA TRP A 42 -7.35 2.67 23.70
C TRP A 42 -5.86 3.07 23.58
N ARG A 43 -5.21 2.67 22.48
CA ARG A 43 -3.82 3.04 22.16
C ARG A 43 -3.72 3.48 20.69
N PRO A 44 -2.87 4.48 20.38
CA PRO A 44 -2.59 4.86 19.00
C PRO A 44 -1.93 3.68 18.26
N GLN A 45 -2.31 3.49 17.00
CA GLN A 45 -1.67 2.50 16.15
C GLN A 45 -0.34 3.05 15.62
N PRO A 46 0.77 2.31 15.69
CA PRO A 46 2.05 2.76 15.17
C PRO A 46 1.98 2.88 13.64
N VAL A 47 2.53 3.97 13.11
CA VAL A 47 2.73 4.12 11.67
C VAL A 47 4.05 3.44 11.32
N VAL A 48 3.98 2.35 10.54
CA VAL A 48 5.16 1.64 10.04
C VAL A 48 5.42 2.09 8.61
N THR A 49 6.61 2.64 8.36
CA THR A 49 7.04 3.04 7.01
C THR A 49 7.61 1.85 6.24
N LEU A 50 7.69 1.96 4.92
CA LEU A 50 8.28 0.92 4.07
C LEU A 50 9.76 0.68 4.39
N GLU A 51 10.51 1.72 4.75
CA GLU A 51 11.88 1.61 5.26
C GLU A 51 12.00 0.85 6.59
N ALA A 52 10.96 0.87 7.43
CA ALA A 52 10.95 0.15 8.70
C ALA A 52 10.59 -1.33 8.53
N LEU A 53 9.98 -1.70 7.39
CA LEU A 53 9.88 -3.10 6.98
C LEU A 53 11.29 -3.56 6.59
N GLU A 54 11.79 -4.61 7.25
CA GLU A 54 13.04 -5.26 6.85
C GLU A 54 13.03 -5.51 5.34
N PRO A 55 14.17 -5.33 4.64
CA PRO A 55 14.23 -5.52 3.20
C PRO A 55 13.74 -6.93 2.86
N GLN A 56 12.54 -7.02 2.31
CA GLN A 56 12.03 -8.27 1.79
C GLN A 56 13.03 -8.72 0.71
N PRO A 57 13.49 -9.98 0.73
CA PRO A 57 14.31 -10.51 -0.35
C PRO A 57 13.56 -10.22 -1.66
N PRO A 58 14.26 -9.76 -2.71
CA PRO A 58 13.61 -9.41 -3.96
C PRO A 58 12.79 -10.63 -4.37
N VAL A 59 11.47 -10.45 -4.44
CA VAL A 59 10.61 -11.39 -5.14
C VAL A 59 11.23 -11.48 -6.53
N ALA A 60 11.66 -12.68 -6.94
CA ALA A 60 12.16 -12.88 -8.28
C ALA A 60 11.08 -12.33 -9.21
N ALA A 61 11.39 -11.22 -9.90
CA ALA A 61 10.49 -10.66 -10.87
C ALA A 61 10.17 -11.81 -11.82
N ASP A 62 8.90 -12.18 -11.87
CA ASP A 62 8.39 -13.10 -12.86
C ASP A 62 8.90 -12.54 -14.19
N SER A 63 9.80 -13.27 -14.82
CA SER A 63 10.44 -12.86 -16.07
C SER A 63 9.43 -13.06 -17.18
N GLY A 64 8.33 -12.32 -17.09
CA GLY A 64 7.37 -12.15 -18.16
C GLY A 64 8.14 -11.67 -19.39
N SER A 65 7.84 -12.28 -20.53
CA SER A 65 8.39 -11.87 -21.80
C SER A 65 8.29 -10.34 -21.93
N PRO A 66 9.35 -9.63 -22.35
CA PRO A 66 9.33 -8.18 -22.38
C PRO A 66 8.16 -7.70 -23.24
N LEU A 67 7.32 -6.82 -22.67
CA LEU A 67 6.28 -6.16 -23.44
C LEU A 67 6.94 -5.33 -24.53
N LEU A 68 6.50 -5.52 -25.78
CA LEU A 68 7.00 -4.79 -26.93
C LEU A 68 5.86 -3.97 -27.53
N CYS A 69 6.15 -2.81 -28.11
CA CYS A 69 5.18 -2.12 -28.95
C CYS A 69 5.09 -2.76 -30.35
N SER A 70 4.09 -2.36 -31.15
CA SER A 70 3.97 -2.81 -32.54
C SER A 70 5.17 -2.45 -33.44
N ASN A 71 6.04 -1.53 -33.01
CA ASN A 71 7.32 -1.20 -33.66
C ASN A 71 8.54 -1.91 -33.05
N GLY A 72 8.36 -2.77 -32.03
CA GLY A 72 9.43 -3.60 -31.44
C GLY A 72 10.25 -2.94 -30.33
N HIS A 73 9.87 -1.76 -29.84
CA HIS A 73 10.53 -1.16 -28.67
C HIS A 73 10.07 -1.82 -27.38
N ALA A 74 11.00 -2.01 -26.44
CA ALA A 74 10.68 -2.48 -25.10
C ALA A 74 9.79 -1.46 -24.36
N MET A 75 8.78 -1.97 -23.67
CA MET A 75 7.82 -1.23 -22.86
C MET A 75 7.84 -1.78 -21.42
N ALA A 76 7.46 -0.97 -20.45
CA ALA A 76 7.29 -1.46 -19.09
C ALA A 76 5.97 -2.24 -18.97
N ASP A 77 5.92 -3.22 -18.06
CA ASP A 77 4.69 -3.98 -17.81
C ASP A 77 3.55 -3.06 -17.38
N GLY A 78 2.40 -3.20 -18.04
CA GLY A 78 1.23 -2.35 -17.80
C GLY A 78 1.20 -1.04 -18.58
N ASP A 79 2.23 -0.70 -19.36
CA ASP A 79 2.18 0.44 -20.27
C ASP A 79 1.16 0.20 -21.39
N LEU A 80 0.28 1.19 -21.59
CA LEU A 80 -0.73 1.17 -22.65
C LEU A 80 -0.26 1.86 -23.94
N MET A 81 0.92 2.48 -23.94
CA MET A 81 1.48 3.19 -25.10
C MET A 81 3.01 3.28 -25.00
N CYS A 82 3.70 3.08 -26.12
CA CYS A 82 5.16 3.15 -26.18
C CYS A 82 5.68 4.58 -25.98
N LEU A 83 6.54 4.79 -24.99
CA LEU A 83 7.14 6.10 -24.71
C LEU A 83 8.17 6.56 -25.76
N VAL A 84 8.66 5.65 -26.61
CA VAL A 84 9.65 5.98 -27.67
C VAL A 84 8.97 6.46 -28.94
N CYS A 85 7.85 5.84 -29.34
CA CYS A 85 7.25 6.06 -30.66
C CYS A 85 5.74 6.32 -30.64
N GLY A 86 5.08 6.26 -29.48
CA GLY A 86 3.63 6.49 -29.33
C GLY A 86 2.75 5.35 -29.84
N ALA A 87 3.33 4.22 -30.27
CA ALA A 87 2.57 3.08 -30.76
C ALA A 87 1.99 2.23 -29.63
N ASP A 88 0.85 1.59 -29.87
CA ASP A 88 0.22 0.65 -28.96
C ASP A 88 1.11 -0.59 -28.68
N PRO A 89 0.88 -1.28 -27.54
CA PRO A 89 1.49 -2.57 -27.26
C PRO A 89 1.21 -3.56 -28.38
N LEU A 90 2.20 -4.39 -28.69
CA LEU A 90 1.98 -5.54 -29.54
C LEU A 90 0.99 -6.45 -28.81
N ALA A 91 -0.24 -6.53 -29.33
CA ALA A 91 -1.26 -7.39 -28.75
C ALA A 91 -0.68 -8.80 -28.63
N PRO A 92 -0.77 -9.47 -27.46
CA PRO A 92 -0.46 -10.88 -27.40
C PRO A 92 -1.38 -11.55 -28.41
N GLU A 93 -0.79 -12.24 -29.40
CA GLU A 93 -1.52 -12.92 -30.44
C GLU A 93 -2.60 -13.76 -29.76
N GLN A 94 -3.86 -13.34 -29.87
CA GLN A 94 -4.98 -14.12 -29.41
C GLN A 94 -4.99 -15.35 -30.32
N GLN A 95 -4.35 -16.41 -29.85
CA GLN A 95 -4.43 -17.72 -30.50
C GLN A 95 -5.93 -17.97 -30.73
N PRO A 96 -6.40 -18.08 -31.99
CA PRO A 96 -7.81 -18.30 -32.25
C PRO A 96 -8.24 -19.54 -31.46
N PRO A 97 -9.42 -19.54 -30.83
CA PRO A 97 -9.92 -20.76 -30.21
C PRO A 97 -9.90 -21.85 -31.27
N ALA A 98 -9.20 -22.95 -30.98
CA ALA A 98 -9.11 -24.09 -31.88
C ALA A 98 -10.54 -24.48 -32.29
N ALA A 99 -10.86 -24.29 -33.57
CA ALA A 99 -12.17 -24.66 -34.09
C ALA A 99 -12.40 -26.16 -33.85
N PRO A 100 -13.55 -26.57 -33.28
CA PRO A 100 -13.86 -27.98 -33.14
C PRO A 100 -13.94 -28.60 -34.54
N GLN A 101 -13.13 -29.63 -34.77
CA GLN A 101 -13.09 -30.34 -36.05
C GLN A 101 -14.42 -31.10 -36.23
N PRO A 102 -15.05 -31.07 -37.42
CA PRO A 102 -16.30 -31.80 -37.64
C PRO A 102 -16.05 -33.32 -37.57
N PRO A 103 -16.98 -34.10 -37.00
CA PRO A 103 -16.82 -35.55 -36.92
C PRO A 103 -16.84 -36.16 -38.32
N THR A 104 -15.80 -36.94 -38.62
CA THR A 104 -15.69 -37.75 -39.83
C THR A 104 -16.78 -38.82 -39.82
N VAL A 105 -17.80 -38.68 -40.66
CA VAL A 105 -18.76 -39.75 -40.93
C VAL A 105 -18.08 -40.74 -41.88
N LYS A 106 -17.84 -41.95 -41.37
CA LYS A 106 -17.28 -43.09 -42.12
C LYS A 106 -18.42 -43.81 -42.86
N PRO A 107 -18.21 -44.27 -44.11
CA PRO A 107 -19.27 -44.79 -45.00
C PRO A 107 -19.91 -46.09 -44.51
#